data_AF-A0A8T0FA69-F1
#
_entry.id   AF-A0A8T0FA69-F1
#
_cell.length_a   1.000
_cell.length_b   1.000
_cell.length_c   1.000
_cell.angle_alpha   90.00
_cell.angle_beta   90.00
_cell.angle_gamma   90.00
#
_symmetry.space_group_name_H-M   'P 1'
#
loop_
_entity.id
_entity.type
_entity.pdbx_description
1 polymer ?
#
loop_
_entity_poly.entity_id
_entity_poly.type
_entity_poly.pdbx_seq_one_letter_code
_entity_poly.pdbx_strand_id
1 'polypeptide(L)'
;MTAGTLGFIFKDWIKNQATNGFQAFIVHYREDPDRQNLIDWIQEQWLECCGIEGPKDWDMNVYFNCSSVDVGSREACGVPFSCCKPQPNEVIKNKQCGYDVRKQDYTGDKSTVIYEKGCLRAGEEWIEANLVPVAGVSVGVAVLQERDRSRVIFEKGCVRSGEEWAEKNLLPLAGFVLAVAFAQILGICFAQNLRADIFAQKAKWH
;
A
#
# COMPACT_ATOMS: atom_id res chain seq x y z
N MET A 1 -6.57 -23.70 8.45
CA MET A 1 -7.16 -23.71 7.08
C MET A 1 -8.22 -22.64 6.88
N THR A 2 -9.03 -22.32 7.90
CA THR A 2 -10.08 -21.28 7.85
C THR A 2 -9.57 -19.91 7.41
N ALA A 3 -8.46 -19.39 7.95
CA ALA A 3 -7.96 -18.07 7.56
C ALA A 3 -7.51 -17.99 6.08
N GLY A 4 -6.86 -19.03 5.54
CA GLY A 4 -6.43 -19.08 4.14
C GLY A 4 -7.59 -19.28 3.16
N THR A 5 -8.59 -20.10 3.54
CA THR A 5 -9.83 -20.26 2.76
C THR A 5 -10.69 -19.00 2.82
N LEU A 6 -10.82 -18.37 4.00
CA LEU A 6 -11.49 -17.08 4.16
C LEU A 6 -10.79 -15.99 3.34
N GLY A 7 -9.45 -15.92 3.36
CA GLY A 7 -8.70 -14.94 2.55
C GLY A 7 -8.92 -15.11 1.05
N PHE A 8 -8.99 -16.36 0.57
CA PHE A 8 -9.33 -16.63 -0.84
C PHE A 8 -10.78 -16.28 -1.18
N ILE A 9 -11.73 -16.64 -0.32
CA ILE A 9 -13.17 -16.36 -0.49
C ILE A 9 -13.45 -14.85 -0.45
N PHE A 10 -12.77 -14.11 0.42
CA PHE A 10 -12.99 -12.67 0.61
C PHE A 10 -12.02 -11.80 -0.21
N LYS A 11 -11.21 -12.36 -1.12
CA LYS A 11 -10.26 -11.59 -1.95
C LYS A 11 -10.94 -10.41 -2.65
N ASP A 12 -12.07 -10.64 -3.29
CA ASP A 12 -12.79 -9.60 -4.03
C ASP A 12 -13.43 -8.55 -3.10
N TRP A 13 -13.92 -8.98 -1.94
CA TRP A 13 -14.44 -8.06 -0.93
C TRP A 13 -13.35 -7.15 -0.36
N ILE A 14 -12.18 -7.70 -0.03
CA ILE A 14 -11.02 -6.94 0.45
C ILE A 14 -10.57 -5.95 -0.62
N LYS A 15 -10.49 -6.40 -1.89
CA LYS A 15 -10.13 -5.53 -3.01
C LYS A 15 -11.10 -4.35 -3.12
N ASN A 16 -12.40 -4.61 -3.09
CA ASN A 16 -13.42 -3.55 -3.13
C ASN A 16 -13.31 -2.58 -1.95
N GLN A 17 -13.04 -3.09 -0.76
CA GLN A 17 -12.84 -2.25 0.42
C GLN A 17 -11.62 -1.33 0.28
N ALA A 18 -10.52 -1.87 -0.26
CA ALA A 18 -9.33 -1.07 -0.58
C ALA A 18 -9.64 -0.01 -1.64
N THR A 19 -10.32 -0.37 -2.74
CA THR A 19 -10.76 0.57 -3.79
C THR A 19 -11.56 1.72 -3.21
N ASN A 20 -12.57 1.44 -2.38
CA ASN A 20 -13.43 2.46 -1.78
C ASN A 20 -12.64 3.38 -0.83
N GLY A 21 -11.72 2.82 -0.05
CA GLY A 21 -10.84 3.60 0.83
C GLY A 21 -9.94 4.56 0.04
N PHE A 22 -9.27 4.06 -0.99
CA PHE A 22 -8.45 4.89 -1.87
C PHE A 22 -9.26 5.95 -2.62
N GLN A 23 -10.46 5.62 -3.08
CA GLN A 23 -11.36 6.57 -3.72
C GLN A 23 -11.70 7.72 -2.78
N ALA A 24 -11.99 7.43 -1.50
CA ALA A 24 -12.23 8.47 -0.50
C ALA A 24 -10.99 9.35 -0.26
N PHE A 25 -9.78 8.78 -0.28
CA PHE A 25 -8.53 9.54 -0.18
C PHE A 25 -8.32 10.48 -1.38
N ILE A 26 -8.63 10.04 -2.60
CA ILE A 26 -8.50 10.87 -3.81
C ILE A 26 -9.53 12.00 -3.81
N VAL A 27 -10.81 11.69 -3.58
CA VAL A 27 -11.89 12.69 -3.61
C VAL A 27 -11.63 13.81 -2.60
N HIS A 28 -11.25 13.45 -1.37
CA HIS A 28 -11.03 14.41 -0.27
C HIS A 28 -9.56 14.81 -0.08
N TYR A 29 -8.71 14.62 -1.08
CA TYR A 29 -7.25 14.79 -0.97
C TYR A 29 -6.80 16.17 -0.45
N ARG A 30 -7.50 17.25 -0.83
CA ARG A 30 -7.18 18.63 -0.42
C ARG A 30 -7.88 19.09 0.86
N GLU A 31 -8.81 18.30 1.38
CA GLU A 31 -9.66 18.70 2.50
C GLU A 31 -9.07 18.33 3.87
N ASP A 32 -8.29 17.25 3.94
CA ASP A 32 -7.79 16.68 5.20
C ASP A 32 -6.28 16.39 5.09
N PRO A 33 -5.42 17.08 5.89
CA PRO A 33 -3.98 16.91 5.81
C PRO A 33 -3.50 15.51 6.21
N ASP A 34 -4.21 14.81 7.08
CA ASP A 34 -3.80 13.47 7.53
C ASP A 34 -4.04 12.44 6.42
N ARG A 35 -5.17 12.54 5.72
CA ARG A 35 -5.47 11.72 4.54
C ARG A 35 -4.48 12.00 3.42
N GLN A 36 -4.11 13.27 3.23
CA GLN A 36 -3.13 13.69 2.24
C GLN A 36 -1.76 13.05 2.51
N ASN A 37 -1.26 13.17 3.75
CA ASN A 37 0.02 12.59 4.14
C ASN A 37 0.06 11.07 3.96
N LEU A 38 -1.05 10.38 4.26
CA LEU A 38 -1.13 8.93 4.13
C LEU A 38 -1.05 8.48 2.67
N ILE A 39 -1.88 9.03 1.78
CA ILE A 39 -1.85 8.64 0.36
C ILE A 39 -0.53 9.05 -0.30
N ASP A 40 0.05 10.19 0.10
CA ASP A 40 1.35 10.63 -0.40
C ASP A 40 2.46 9.65 -0.02
N TRP A 41 2.47 9.19 1.23
CA TRP A 41 3.42 8.17 1.69
C TRP A 41 3.23 6.84 0.96
N ILE A 42 1.97 6.41 0.77
CA ILE A 42 1.68 5.17 0.04
C ILE A 42 2.22 5.23 -1.38
N GLN A 43 1.92 6.32 -2.12
CA GLN A 43 2.28 6.48 -3.53
C GLN A 43 3.78 6.65 -3.73
N GLU A 44 4.43 7.45 -2.89
CA GLU A 44 5.82 7.81 -3.10
C GLU A 44 6.81 6.83 -2.45
N GLN A 45 6.54 6.38 -1.22
CA GLN A 45 7.54 5.73 -0.37
C GLN A 45 7.29 4.23 -0.20
N TRP A 46 6.03 3.81 -0.17
CA TRP A 46 5.72 2.40 0.10
C TRP A 46 5.57 1.56 -1.17
N LEU A 47 4.72 1.99 -2.09
CA LEU A 47 4.30 1.18 -3.24
C LEU A 47 4.80 1.70 -4.59
N GLU A 48 5.39 2.90 -4.65
CA GLU A 48 5.89 3.51 -5.89
C GLU A 48 4.84 3.46 -7.02
N CYS A 49 3.65 4.00 -6.72
CA CYS A 49 2.43 3.87 -7.50
C CYS A 49 1.73 5.22 -7.66
N CYS A 50 0.74 5.30 -8.55
CA CYS A 50 -0.09 6.49 -8.72
C CYS A 50 -1.55 6.13 -8.95
N GLY A 51 -2.44 6.74 -8.17
CA GLY A 51 -3.87 6.48 -8.23
C GLY A 51 -4.24 5.08 -7.74
N ILE A 52 -5.45 4.62 -8.08
CA ILE A 52 -5.99 3.34 -7.63
C ILE A 52 -5.58 2.24 -8.62
N GLU A 53 -6.00 2.38 -9.85
CA GLU A 53 -5.64 1.59 -11.02
C GLU A 53 -4.60 2.31 -11.89
N GLY A 54 -4.58 3.65 -11.84
CA GLY A 54 -3.54 4.46 -12.46
C GLY A 54 -3.74 5.98 -12.32
N PRO A 55 -2.91 6.79 -13.01
CA PRO A 55 -2.94 8.26 -12.92
C PRO A 55 -4.27 8.92 -13.29
N LYS A 56 -5.12 8.24 -14.07
CA LYS A 56 -6.42 8.76 -14.49
C LYS A 56 -7.42 8.89 -13.34
N ASP A 57 -7.26 8.13 -12.27
CA ASP A 57 -8.16 8.15 -11.12
C ASP A 57 -8.23 9.51 -10.42
N TRP A 58 -7.20 10.34 -10.61
CA TRP A 58 -7.18 11.73 -10.15
C TRP A 58 -8.25 12.62 -10.78
N ASP A 59 -8.97 12.17 -11.83
CA ASP A 59 -10.16 12.87 -12.33
C ASP A 59 -11.32 12.91 -11.34
N MET A 60 -11.33 12.03 -10.34
CA MET A 60 -12.33 12.04 -9.27
C MET A 60 -12.15 13.22 -8.31
N ASN A 61 -10.97 13.84 -8.27
CA ASN A 61 -10.71 14.99 -7.41
C ASN A 61 -11.02 16.31 -8.13
N VAL A 62 -11.75 17.21 -7.47
CA VAL A 62 -12.17 18.50 -8.04
C VAL A 62 -11.00 19.40 -8.49
N TYR A 63 -9.81 19.28 -7.90
CA TYR A 63 -8.66 20.11 -8.28
C TYR A 63 -7.87 19.52 -9.46
N PHE A 64 -7.77 18.20 -9.54
CA PHE A 64 -6.99 17.50 -10.57
C PHE A 64 -7.81 17.10 -11.81
N ASN A 65 -9.13 17.12 -11.69
CA ASN A 65 -10.03 16.87 -12.81
C ASN A 65 -9.70 17.76 -14.01
N CYS A 66 -9.59 17.16 -15.18
CA CYS A 66 -9.28 17.86 -16.42
C CYS A 66 -10.26 18.97 -16.81
N SER A 67 -11.54 18.84 -16.44
CA SER A 67 -12.56 19.88 -16.68
C SER A 67 -12.44 21.05 -15.72
N SER A 68 -11.67 20.93 -14.63
CA SER A 68 -11.47 22.01 -13.68
C SER A 68 -10.56 23.14 -14.19
N VAL A 69 -10.01 23.00 -15.42
CA VAL A 69 -9.38 24.11 -16.15
C VAL A 69 -10.37 25.26 -16.32
N ASP A 70 -11.65 24.96 -16.60
CA ASP A 70 -12.70 25.97 -16.82
C ASP A 70 -13.03 26.78 -15.57
N VAL A 71 -12.76 26.21 -14.39
CA VAL A 71 -12.94 26.85 -13.08
C VAL A 71 -11.63 27.49 -12.57
N GLY A 72 -10.55 27.43 -13.36
CA GLY A 72 -9.27 28.04 -13.06
C GLY A 72 -8.35 27.22 -12.14
N SER A 73 -8.57 25.90 -12.01
CA SER A 73 -7.65 25.05 -11.24
C SER A 73 -6.32 24.90 -11.98
N ARG A 74 -5.22 25.31 -11.32
CA ARG A 74 -3.86 25.19 -11.88
C ARG A 74 -3.38 23.74 -11.99
N GLU A 75 -3.94 22.85 -11.17
CA GLU A 75 -3.56 21.43 -11.07
C GLU A 75 -4.41 20.52 -11.94
N ALA A 76 -5.35 21.09 -12.71
CA ALA A 76 -6.21 20.35 -13.60
C ALA A 76 -5.41 19.56 -14.65
N CYS A 77 -5.86 18.34 -14.96
CA CYS A 77 -5.12 17.37 -15.76
C CYS A 77 -3.73 16.99 -15.20
N GLY A 78 -3.45 17.28 -13.93
CA GLY A 78 -2.24 16.85 -13.24
C GLY A 78 -2.44 15.60 -12.37
N VAL A 79 -1.40 15.28 -11.61
CA VAL A 79 -1.37 14.36 -10.47
C VAL A 79 -0.60 15.02 -9.32
N PRO A 80 -0.78 14.58 -8.06
CA PRO A 80 0.02 15.12 -6.97
C PRO A 80 1.48 14.73 -7.10
N PHE A 81 2.33 15.47 -6.37
CA PHE A 81 3.77 15.27 -6.37
C PHE A 81 4.22 13.88 -5.87
N SER A 82 3.37 13.19 -5.11
CA SER A 82 3.64 11.83 -4.60
C SER A 82 3.64 10.77 -5.69
N CYS A 83 2.98 11.02 -6.82
CA CYS A 83 3.04 10.17 -8.01
C CYS A 83 4.35 10.32 -8.81
N CYS A 84 5.22 11.27 -8.47
CA CYS A 84 6.40 11.56 -9.27
C CYS A 84 7.59 10.65 -8.93
N LYS A 85 8.34 10.30 -9.96
CA LYS A 85 9.57 9.53 -9.83
C LYS A 85 10.72 10.42 -9.37
N PRO A 86 11.56 9.96 -8.43
CA PRO A 86 12.76 10.68 -8.04
C PRO A 86 13.75 10.73 -9.21
N GLN A 87 14.27 11.93 -9.52
CA GLN A 87 15.26 12.11 -10.57
C GLN A 87 16.69 11.93 -10.02
N PRO A 88 17.61 11.25 -10.75
CA PRO A 88 18.92 10.86 -10.22
C PRO A 88 19.86 12.02 -9.86
N ASN A 89 19.60 13.23 -10.36
CA ASN A 89 20.42 14.43 -10.11
C ASN A 89 19.66 15.54 -9.36
N GLU A 90 18.59 15.19 -8.64
CA GLU A 90 17.69 16.15 -8.01
C GLU A 90 18.07 16.39 -6.55
N VAL A 91 18.67 17.55 -6.27
CA VAL A 91 19.01 17.98 -4.90
C VAL A 91 17.78 18.52 -4.16
N ILE A 92 16.84 19.12 -4.89
CA ILE A 92 15.60 19.69 -4.36
C ILE A 92 14.43 19.04 -5.09
N LYS A 93 13.58 18.34 -4.33
CA LYS A 93 12.42 17.66 -4.89
C LYS A 93 11.47 18.63 -5.59
N ASN A 94 11.24 18.38 -6.88
CA ASN A 94 10.31 19.10 -7.73
C ASN A 94 8.88 18.68 -7.39
N LYS A 95 8.14 19.56 -6.73
CA LYS A 95 6.72 19.32 -6.42
C LYS A 95 5.78 19.59 -7.61
N GLN A 96 6.29 20.15 -8.70
CA GLN A 96 5.52 20.51 -9.90
C GLN A 96 5.63 19.48 -11.03
N CYS A 97 6.37 18.39 -10.82
CA CYS A 97 6.53 17.28 -11.76
C CYS A 97 5.20 16.71 -12.29
N GLY A 98 4.15 16.69 -11.46
CA GLY A 98 2.84 16.13 -11.81
C GLY A 98 1.92 17.09 -12.58
N TYR A 99 2.36 18.31 -12.89
CA TYR A 99 1.51 19.30 -13.53
C TYR A 99 1.38 19.01 -15.02
N ASP A 100 0.16 19.13 -15.54
CA ASP A 100 -0.16 19.00 -16.97
C ASP A 100 0.14 17.61 -17.60
N VAL A 101 0.65 16.65 -16.82
CA VAL A 101 1.16 15.34 -17.30
C VAL A 101 0.10 14.43 -17.92
N ARG A 102 -1.19 14.67 -17.66
CA ARG A 102 -2.30 13.91 -18.24
C ARG A 102 -2.99 14.65 -19.39
N LYS A 103 -2.53 15.84 -19.77
CA LYS A 103 -3.06 16.55 -20.94
C LYS A 103 -2.70 15.80 -22.23
N GLN A 104 -3.56 15.93 -23.24
CA GLN A 104 -3.36 15.27 -24.54
C GLN A 104 -2.16 15.82 -25.30
N ASP A 105 -1.84 17.10 -25.11
CA ASP A 105 -0.72 17.82 -25.72
C ASP A 105 0.56 17.79 -24.88
N TYR A 106 0.62 16.93 -23.86
CA TYR A 106 1.82 16.79 -23.03
C TYR A 106 3.01 16.28 -23.86
N THR A 107 4.05 17.11 -23.96
CA THR A 107 5.22 16.88 -24.82
C THR A 107 6.28 15.97 -24.18
N GLY A 108 6.20 15.74 -22.87
CA GLY A 108 7.14 14.90 -22.14
C GLY A 108 6.79 13.42 -22.16
N ASP A 109 7.78 12.56 -21.86
CA ASP A 109 7.52 11.15 -21.60
C ASP A 109 6.99 10.95 -20.17
N LYS A 110 5.67 10.87 -20.04
CA LYS A 110 4.98 10.60 -18.78
C LYS A 110 5.53 9.39 -18.02
N SER A 111 6.01 8.36 -18.72
CA SER A 111 6.50 7.13 -18.08
C SER A 111 7.81 7.32 -17.32
N THR A 112 8.59 8.36 -17.67
CA THR A 112 9.83 8.72 -16.98
C THR A 112 9.60 9.68 -15.81
N VAL A 113 8.50 10.43 -15.84
CA VAL A 113 8.20 11.49 -14.86
C VAL A 113 7.33 10.98 -13.71
N ILE A 114 6.36 10.10 -13.99
CA ILE A 114 5.39 9.63 -12.99
C ILE A 114 5.32 8.10 -12.93
N TYR A 115 4.86 7.57 -11.80
CA TYR A 115 4.43 6.19 -11.68
C TYR A 115 3.13 5.99 -12.47
N GLU A 116 3.11 5.06 -13.42
CA GLU A 116 1.89 4.73 -14.17
C GLU A 116 1.10 3.57 -13.55
N LYS A 117 1.73 2.85 -12.62
CA LYS A 117 1.14 1.68 -11.97
C LYS A 117 0.18 2.11 -10.87
N GLY A 118 -1.05 1.60 -10.89
CA GLY A 118 -2.02 1.80 -9.81
C GLY A 118 -1.62 1.13 -8.49
N CYS A 119 -1.98 1.75 -7.38
CA CYS A 119 -1.63 1.29 -6.04
C CYS A 119 -2.28 -0.03 -5.64
N LEU A 120 -3.47 -0.37 -6.16
CA LEU A 120 -4.07 -1.68 -5.88
C LEU A 120 -3.21 -2.82 -6.41
N ARG A 121 -2.77 -2.72 -7.67
CA ARG A 121 -1.91 -3.72 -8.30
C ARG A 121 -0.52 -3.75 -7.67
N ALA A 122 0.05 -2.59 -7.34
CA ALA A 122 1.31 -2.52 -6.62
C ALA A 122 1.22 -3.18 -5.22
N GLY A 123 0.12 -2.96 -4.51
CA GLY A 123 -0.13 -3.59 -3.21
C GLY A 123 -0.28 -5.11 -3.29
N GLU A 124 -1.00 -5.62 -4.30
CA GLU A 124 -1.12 -7.07 -4.54
C GLU A 124 0.26 -7.72 -4.76
N GLU A 125 1.07 -7.14 -5.65
CA GLU A 125 2.44 -7.63 -5.91
C GLU A 125 3.34 -7.50 -4.68
N TRP A 126 3.21 -6.44 -3.88
CA TRP A 126 3.97 -6.28 -2.64
C TRP A 126 3.63 -7.37 -1.62
N ILE A 127 2.34 -7.71 -1.48
CA ILE A 127 1.87 -8.80 -0.60
C ILE A 127 2.45 -10.14 -1.07
N GLU A 128 2.39 -10.42 -2.37
CA GLU A 128 2.95 -11.63 -2.96
C GLU A 128 4.46 -11.73 -2.75
N ALA A 129 5.19 -10.62 -2.84
CA ALA A 129 6.64 -10.58 -2.69
C ALA A 129 7.12 -10.68 -1.23
N ASN A 130 6.34 -10.17 -0.26
CA ASN A 130 6.80 -10.03 1.12
C ASN A 130 6.06 -10.93 2.11
N LEU A 131 4.73 -10.93 2.06
CA LEU A 131 3.91 -11.65 3.05
C LEU A 131 3.86 -13.14 2.76
N VAL A 132 3.77 -13.53 1.50
CA VAL A 132 3.69 -14.94 1.09
C VAL A 132 4.96 -15.72 1.47
N PRO A 133 6.19 -15.22 1.23
CA PRO A 133 7.40 -15.91 1.67
C PRO A 133 7.50 -16.01 3.19
N VAL A 134 7.17 -14.96 3.93
CA VAL A 134 7.19 -14.97 5.40
C VAL A 134 6.20 -15.99 5.95
N ALA A 135 4.98 -16.05 5.40
CA ALA A 135 3.99 -17.07 5.73
C ALA A 135 4.51 -18.48 5.38
N GLY A 136 5.16 -18.64 4.23
CA GLY A 136 5.75 -19.92 3.81
C GLY A 136 6.86 -20.40 4.75
N VAL A 137 7.79 -19.53 5.13
CA VAL A 137 8.89 -19.86 6.06
C VAL A 137 8.35 -20.18 7.45
N SER A 138 7.43 -19.38 7.97
CA SER A 138 6.85 -19.62 9.30
C SER A 138 6.08 -20.93 9.38
N VAL A 139 5.29 -21.27 8.36
CA VAL A 139 4.65 -22.60 8.24
C VAL A 139 5.70 -23.71 8.10
N GLY A 140 6.71 -23.52 7.24
CA GLY A 140 7.77 -24.51 7.03
C GLY A 140 8.55 -24.83 8.31
N VAL A 141 8.95 -23.80 9.06
CA VAL A 141 9.62 -23.95 10.36
C VAL A 141 8.73 -24.65 11.37
N ALA A 142 7.46 -24.25 11.48
CA ALA A 142 6.53 -24.86 12.43
C ALA A 142 6.27 -26.35 12.11
N VAL A 143 6.21 -26.73 10.82
CA VAL A 143 6.08 -28.14 10.39
C VAL A 143 7.36 -28.92 10.71
N LEU A 144 8.54 -28.34 10.47
CA LEU A 144 9.82 -29.00 10.74
C LEU A 144 10.06 -29.17 12.25
N GLN A 145 9.73 -28.17 13.07
CA GLN A 145 9.87 -28.21 14.52
C GLN A 145 8.96 -29.26 15.19
N GLU A 146 7.81 -29.60 14.60
CA GLU A 146 6.95 -30.67 15.13
C GLU A 146 7.40 -32.08 14.75
N ARG A 147 8.20 -32.24 13.67
CA ARG A 147 8.70 -33.56 13.26
C ARG A 147 9.67 -34.17 14.28
N ASP A 148 10.34 -33.35 15.09
CA ASP A 148 11.23 -33.81 16.18
C ASP A 148 10.47 -34.36 17.40
N ARG A 149 9.16 -34.07 17.54
CA ARG A 149 8.35 -34.56 18.67
C ARG A 149 7.77 -35.95 18.35
N SER A 150 8.67 -36.92 18.37
CA SER A 150 8.49 -38.33 17.97
C SER A 150 7.22 -39.04 18.51
N ARG A 151 6.43 -39.62 17.60
CA ARG A 151 5.77 -40.92 17.79
C ARG A 151 6.16 -41.83 16.62
N VAL A 152 6.71 -43.00 16.93
CA VAL A 152 7.31 -43.95 15.97
C VAL A 152 6.26 -44.73 15.16
N ILE A 153 4.97 -44.60 15.50
CA ILE A 153 3.86 -45.22 14.76
C ILE A 153 2.81 -44.14 14.46
N PHE A 154 2.59 -43.88 13.17
CA PHE A 154 1.56 -42.95 12.69
C PHE A 154 0.24 -43.70 12.50
N GLU A 155 -0.61 -43.69 13.52
CA GLU A 155 -1.97 -44.27 13.44
C GLU A 155 -3.00 -43.33 12.78
N LYS A 156 -2.63 -42.06 12.55
CA LYS A 156 -3.49 -41.05 11.93
C LYS A 156 -3.16 -40.86 10.46
N GLY A 157 -4.18 -40.70 9.62
CA GLY A 157 -4.01 -40.34 8.21
C GLY A 157 -3.44 -38.93 8.05
N CYS A 158 -2.61 -38.72 7.01
CA CYS A 158 -1.88 -37.47 6.79
C CYS A 158 -2.77 -36.22 6.75
N VAL A 159 -3.94 -36.32 6.12
CA VAL A 159 -4.91 -35.20 6.02
C VAL A 159 -5.41 -34.81 7.41
N ARG A 160 -5.78 -35.79 8.24
CA ARG A 160 -6.31 -35.56 9.58
C ARG A 160 -5.24 -35.03 10.55
N SER A 161 -4.00 -35.50 10.41
CA SER A 161 -2.86 -34.95 11.14
C SER A 161 -2.54 -33.51 10.71
N GLY A 162 -2.63 -33.19 9.41
CA GLY A 162 -2.44 -31.83 8.91
C GLY A 162 -3.51 -30.86 9.42
N GLU A 163 -4.76 -31.31 9.52
CA GLU A 163 -5.87 -30.53 10.04
C GLU A 163 -5.70 -30.21 11.53
N GLU A 164 -5.42 -31.21 12.37
CA GLU A 164 -5.16 -31.01 13.81
C GLU A 164 -3.94 -30.12 14.08
N TRP A 165 -2.88 -30.28 13.28
CA TRP A 165 -1.69 -29.43 13.33
C TRP A 165 -2.05 -27.98 13.02
N ALA A 166 -2.81 -27.76 11.96
CA ALA A 166 -3.25 -26.43 11.57
C ALA A 166 -4.12 -25.80 12.65
N GLU A 167 -5.07 -26.52 13.23
CA GLU A 167 -5.93 -25.99 14.30
C GLU A 167 -5.13 -25.52 15.53
N LYS A 168 -4.07 -26.25 15.90
CA LYS A 168 -3.23 -25.89 17.06
C LYS A 168 -2.28 -24.74 16.78
N ASN A 169 -1.69 -24.67 15.59
CA ASN A 169 -0.63 -23.72 15.27
C ASN A 169 -1.13 -22.45 14.57
N LEU A 170 -2.33 -22.45 13.99
CA LEU A 170 -2.87 -21.30 13.25
C LEU A 170 -3.01 -20.05 14.11
N LEU A 171 -3.58 -20.17 15.31
CA LEU A 171 -3.79 -19.02 16.21
C LEU A 171 -2.48 -18.38 16.68
N PRO A 172 -1.48 -19.12 17.19
CA PRO A 172 -0.20 -18.52 17.57
C PRO A 172 0.56 -17.95 16.36
N LEU A 173 0.53 -18.61 15.19
CA LEU A 173 1.14 -18.08 13.97
C LEU A 173 0.46 -16.79 13.49
N ALA A 174 -0.88 -16.77 13.44
CA ALA A 174 -1.63 -15.58 13.08
C ALA A 174 -1.40 -14.44 14.09
N GLY A 175 -1.35 -14.75 15.39
CA GLY A 175 -1.04 -13.79 16.44
C GLY A 175 0.35 -13.17 16.27
N PHE A 176 1.36 -13.98 15.95
CA PHE A 176 2.71 -13.49 15.68
C PHE A 176 2.75 -12.56 14.46
N VAL A 177 2.15 -12.98 13.34
CA VAL A 177 2.11 -12.16 12.10
C VAL A 177 1.37 -10.84 12.34
N LEU A 178 0.22 -10.88 13.01
CA LEU A 178 -0.55 -9.67 13.35
C LEU A 178 0.21 -8.74 14.29
N ALA A 179 0.92 -9.28 15.29
CA ALA A 179 1.71 -8.48 16.22
C ALA A 179 2.87 -7.77 15.50
N VAL A 180 3.57 -8.47 14.59
CA VAL A 180 4.64 -7.87 13.77
C VAL A 180 4.08 -6.79 12.86
N ALA A 181 2.99 -7.08 12.13
CA ALA A 181 2.34 -6.10 11.27
C ALA A 181 1.87 -4.87 12.04
N PHE A 182 1.28 -5.06 13.22
CA PHE A 182 0.84 -3.97 14.09
C PHE A 182 2.01 -3.11 14.57
N ALA A 183 3.12 -3.72 15.01
CA ALA A 183 4.32 -2.99 15.43
C ALA A 183 4.93 -2.19 14.27
N GLN A 184 4.94 -2.74 13.05
CA GLN A 184 5.41 -2.04 11.85
C GLN A 184 4.52 -0.84 11.52
N ILE A 185 3.20 -1.02 11.52
CA ILE A 185 2.24 0.07 11.24
C ILE A 185 2.37 1.18 12.30
N LEU A 186 2.45 0.82 13.58
CA LEU A 186 2.69 1.79 14.65
C LEU A 186 4.00 2.56 14.42
N GLY A 187 5.09 1.86 14.07
CA GLY A 187 6.37 2.49 13.76
C GLY A 187 6.27 3.51 12.63
N ILE A 188 5.55 3.17 11.55
CA ILE A 188 5.31 4.07 10.42
C ILE A 188 4.48 5.28 10.88
N CYS A 189 3.36 5.08 11.58
CA CYS A 189 2.50 6.16 12.06
C CYS A 189 3.25 7.13 12.99
N PHE A 190 4.04 6.61 13.93
CA PHE A 190 4.87 7.44 14.80
C PHE A 190 5.91 8.23 13.99
N ALA A 191 6.55 7.61 13.00
CA ALA A 191 7.50 8.30 12.13
C ALA A 191 6.84 9.43 11.32
N GLN A 192 5.62 9.21 10.81
CA GLN A 192 4.88 10.24 10.07
C GLN A 192 4.42 11.39 10.98
N ASN A 193 3.88 11.09 12.16
CA ASN A 193 3.51 12.13 13.13
C ASN A 193 4.71 12.99 13.53
N LEU A 194 5.86 12.34 13.81
CA LEU A 194 7.09 13.04 14.14
C LEU A 194 7.56 13.93 12.98
N ARG A 195 7.46 13.45 11.74
CA ARG A 195 7.81 14.23 10.55
C ARG A 195 6.92 15.46 10.40
N ALA A 196 5.60 15.33 10.61
CA ALA A 196 4.66 16.43 10.55
C ALA A 196 4.97 17.50 11.61
N ASP A 197 5.23 17.08 12.86
CA ASP A 197 5.58 17.99 13.96
C ASP A 197 6.89 18.76 13.71
N ILE A 198 7.92 18.11 13.16
CA ILE A 198 9.18 18.75 12.80
C ILE A 198 8.97 19.85 11.75
N PHE A 199 8.16 19.58 10.71
CA PHE A 199 7.85 20.59 9.70
C PHE A 199 7.03 21.75 10.25
N ALA A 200 6.07 21.46 11.14
CA ALA A 200 5.28 22.50 11.81
C ALA A 200 6.16 23.42 12.69
N GLN A 201 7.14 22.87 13.40
CA GLN A 201 8.11 23.67 14.16
C GLN A 201 9.03 24.48 13.24
N LYS A 202 9.55 23.87 12.18
CA LYS A 202 10.44 24.56 11.23
C LYS A 202 9.75 25.74 10.54
N ALA A 203 8.45 25.63 10.24
CA ALA A 203 7.66 26.69 9.62
C ALA A 203 7.41 27.91 10.53
N LYS A 204 7.66 27.83 11.85
CA LYS A 204 7.56 28.99 12.75
C LYS A 204 8.76 29.94 12.69
N TRP A 205 9.89 29.48 12.15
CA TRP A 205 11.18 30.19 12.17
C TRP A 205 11.66 30.63 10.79
N HIS A 206 10.80 30.51 9.77
CA HIS A 206 10.97 31.01 8.41
C HIS A 206 9.72 31.79 8.02
#